data_AF-A0A3D4EA32-F1
#
_entry.id   AF-A0A3D4EA32-F1
#
_cell.length_a   1.000
_cell.length_b   1.000
_cell.length_c   1.000
_cell.angle_alpha   90.00
_cell.angle_beta   90.00
_cell.angle_gamma   90.00
#
_symmetry.space_group_name_H-M   'P 1'
#
loop_
_entity.id
_entity.type
_entity.pdbx_description
1 polymer ?
#
loop_
_entity_poly.entity_id
_entity_poly.type
_entity_poly.pdbx_seq_one_letter_code
_entity_poly.pdbx_strand_id
1 'polypeptide(L)' 'ITGICGMAAGLSSFMFQKVAGHLFVYAGETNLRFLGFEGKPAGYFIIFCFCAVAYLIGWTAMKALAPKYEPISE' A
#
# COMPACT_ATOMS: atom_id res chain seq x y z
N ILE A 1 18.23 -8.08 -13.08
CA ILE A 1 16.96 -8.12 -12.30
C ILE A 1 17.10 -7.39 -10.96
N THR A 2 18.20 -7.55 -10.22
CA THR A 2 18.42 -6.91 -8.91
C THR A 2 18.40 -5.37 -8.94
N GLY A 3 19.01 -4.73 -9.94
CA GLY A 3 19.08 -3.27 -10.04
C GLY A 3 17.72 -2.59 -10.28
N ILE A 4 16.94 -3.06 -11.26
CA ILE A 4 15.66 -2.44 -11.64
C ILE A 4 14.61 -2.64 -10.55
N CYS A 5 14.54 -3.84 -9.95
CA CYS A 5 13.65 -4.10 -8.82
C CYS A 5 14.01 -3.24 -7.61
N GLY A 6 15.31 -3.07 -7.30
CA GLY A 6 15.76 -2.19 -6.22
C GLY A 6 15.38 -0.72 -6.47
N MET A 7 15.52 -0.24 -7.71
CA MET A 7 15.12 1.12 -8.08
C MET A 7 13.60 1.32 -8.02
N ALA A 8 12.80 0.34 -8.46
CA ALA A 8 11.34 0.40 -8.35
C ALA A 8 10.87 0.42 -6.88
N ALA A 9 11.51 -0.37 -6.01
CA ALA A 9 11.27 -0.35 -4.57
C ALA A 9 11.67 0.99 -3.92
N GLY A 10 12.79 1.59 -4.35
CA GLY A 10 13.22 2.90 -3.90
C GLY A 10 12.28 4.03 -4.33
N LEU A 11 11.85 4.01 -5.60
CA LEU A 11 10.96 5.02 -6.17
C LEU A 11 9.57 4.99 -5.53
N SER A 12 9.02 3.79 -5.32
CA SER A 12 7.76 3.62 -4.60
C SER A 12 7.86 4.08 -3.15
N SER A 13 8.97 3.80 -2.46
CA SER A 13 9.20 4.27 -1.09
C SER A 13 9.27 5.80 -1.01
N PHE A 14 9.94 6.45 -1.96
CA PHE A 14 10.02 7.91 -2.02
C PHE A 14 8.64 8.54 -2.27
N MET A 15 7.89 8.01 -3.23
CA MET A 15 6.53 8.48 -3.53
C MET A 15 5.60 8.31 -2.33
N PHE A 16 5.68 7.16 -1.65
CA PHE A 16 4.85 6.87 -0.48
C PHE A 16 5.14 7.82 0.69
N GLN A 17 6.41 8.12 0.97
CA GLN A 17 6.79 9.06 2.03
C GLN A 17 6.31 10.49 1.75
N LYS A 18 6.38 10.93 0.48
CA LYS A 18 5.83 12.23 0.04
C LYS A 18 4.32 12.31 0.23
N VAL A 19 3.59 11.28 -0.22
CA VAL A 19 2.13 11.21 -0.10
C VAL A 19 1.71 11.13 1.37
N ALA A 20 2.38 10.30 2.18
CA ALA A 20 2.11 10.19 3.60
C ALA A 20 2.32 11.52 4.34
N GLY A 21 3.40 12.26 4.02
CA GLY A 21 3.65 13.58 4.60
C GLY A 21 2.57 14.61 4.25
N HIS A 22 2.16 14.66 2.98
CA HIS A 22 1.10 15.58 2.55
C HIS A 22 -0.27 15.20 3.15
N LEU A 23 -0.56 13.91 3.26
CA LEU A 23 -1.76 13.39 3.91
C LEU A 23 -1.76 13.68 5.42
N PHE A 24 -0.60 13.70 6.07
CA PHE A 24 -0.45 14.04 7.48
C PHE A 24 -0.74 15.52 7.75
N VAL A 25 -0.29 16.41 6.86
CA VAL A 25 -0.58 17.85 6.93
C VAL A 25 -2.07 18.09 6.68
N TYR A 26 -2.65 17.44 5.67
CA TYR A 26 -4.10 17.50 5.42
C TYR A 26 -4.92 16.96 6.60
N ALA A 27 -4.53 15.84 7.19
CA ALA A 27 -5.20 15.29 8.38
C ALA A 27 -5.11 16.20 9.60
N GLY A 28 -4.03 16.97 9.73
CA GLY A 28 -3.84 17.98 10.76
C GLY A 28 -4.67 19.25 10.56
N GLU A 29 -4.72 19.79 9.35
CA GLU A 29 -5.45 21.02 9.03
C GLU A 29 -6.96 20.81 8.91
N THR A 30 -7.41 19.71 8.30
CA THR A 30 -8.84 19.46 8.07
C THR A 30 -9.53 18.75 9.24
N ASN A 31 -8.81 18.44 10.33
CA ASN A 31 -9.34 17.73 11.49
C ASN A 31 -10.10 16.45 11.06
N LEU A 32 -9.48 15.64 10.20
CA LEU A 32 -10.13 14.49 9.55
C LEU A 32 -10.65 13.51 10.61
N ARG A 33 -11.97 13.52 10.83
CA ARG A 33 -12.70 12.59 11.70
C ARG A 33 -13.06 11.36 10.89
N PHE A 34 -12.17 10.37 10.85
CA PHE A 34 -12.50 9.07 10.30
C PHE A 34 -12.84 8.12 11.46
N LEU A 35 -14.08 7.63 11.52
CA LEU A 35 -14.56 6.68 12.54
C LEU A 35 -14.45 7.14 14.01
N GLY A 36 -14.56 8.45 14.29
CA GLY A 36 -14.64 8.99 15.66
C GLY A 36 -13.30 9.35 16.33
N PHE A 37 -12.18 9.19 15.63
CA PHE A 37 -10.87 9.66 16.07
C PHE A 37 -10.51 11.00 15.42
N GLU A 38 -10.14 12.00 16.22
CA GLU A 38 -9.76 13.34 15.76
C GLU A 38 -8.25 13.44 15.45
N GLY A 39 -7.93 13.95 14.25
CA GLY A 39 -6.59 14.43 13.91
C GLY A 39 -5.56 13.34 13.60
N LYS A 40 -4.40 13.41 14.26
CA LYS A 40 -3.20 12.56 13.98
C LYS A 40 -3.45 11.04 13.97
N PRO A 41 -4.24 10.43 14.88
CA PRO A 41 -4.54 9.00 14.82
C PRO A 41 -5.37 8.60 13.58
N ALA A 42 -6.23 9.48 13.05
CA ALA A 42 -6.99 9.20 11.83
C ALA A 42 -6.08 9.13 10.59
N GLY A 43 -5.04 9.97 10.54
CA GLY A 43 -4.02 9.92 9.49
C GLY A 43 -3.27 8.59 9.44
N TYR A 44 -2.86 8.06 10.60
CA TYR A 44 -2.24 6.72 10.68
C TYR A 44 -3.18 5.60 10.24
N PHE A 45 -4.47 5.69 10.59
CA PHE A 45 -5.46 4.69 10.20
C PHE A 45 -5.67 4.63 8.68
N ILE A 46 -5.67 5.78 7.99
CA ILE A 46 -5.79 5.83 6.53
C ILE A 46 -4.58 5.17 5.84
N ILE A 47 -3.36 5.43 6.34
CA ILE A 47 -2.14 4.81 5.82
C ILE A 47 -2.20 3.28 6.02
N PHE A 48 -2.71 2.84 7.16
CA PHE A 48 -2.89 1.42 7.45
C PHE A 48 -3.89 0.77 6.49
N CYS A 49 -5.05 1.40 6.25
CA CYS A 49 -6.02 0.95 5.24
C CYS A 49 -5.41 0.88 3.84
N PHE A 50 -4.63 1.88 3.43
CA PHE A 50 -3.97 1.86 2.13
C PHE A 50 -2.99 0.69 1.99
N CYS A 51 -2.19 0.43 3.03
CA CYS A 51 -1.25 -0.70 3.06
C CYS A 51 -2.00 -2.05 2.96
N ALA A 52 -3.12 -2.19 3.68
CA ALA A 52 -3.96 -3.38 3.61
C ALA A 52 -4.49 -3.63 2.19
N VAL A 53 -4.96 -2.59 1.50
CA VAL A 53 -5.43 -2.70 0.10
C VAL A 53 -4.27 -3.06 -0.84
N ALA A 54 -3.11 -2.41 -0.70
CA ALA A 54 -1.93 -2.71 -1.51
C ALA A 54 -1.48 -4.18 -1.34
N TYR A 55 -1.52 -4.70 -0.11
CA TYR A 55 -1.20 -6.09 0.17
C TYR A 55 -2.19 -7.05 -0.49
N LEU A 56 -3.50 -6.76 -0.42
CA LEU A 56 -4.53 -7.55 -1.10
C LEU A 56 -4.33 -7.56 -2.62
N ILE A 57 -3.95 -6.43 -3.22
CA ILE A 57 -3.64 -6.36 -4.66
C ILE A 57 -2.46 -7.29 -4.99
N GLY A 58 -1.36 -7.23 -4.21
CA GLY A 58 -0.23 -8.13 -4.39
C GLY A 58 -0.61 -9.60 -4.27
N TRP A 59 -1.42 -9.94 -3.27
CA TRP A 59 -1.93 -11.30 -3.05
C TRP A 59 -2.82 -11.79 -4.20
N THR A 60 -3.73 -10.95 -4.69
CA THR A 60 -4.58 -11.29 -5.85
C THR A 60 -3.77 -11.48 -7.11
N ALA A 61 -2.74 -10.65 -7.34
CA ALA A 61 -1.81 -10.82 -8.45
C ALA A 61 -1.06 -12.16 -8.34
N MET A 62 -0.59 -12.54 -7.15
CA MET A 62 0.05 -13.85 -6.95
C MET A 62 -0.91 -15.02 -7.20
N LYS A 63 -2.17 -14.93 -6.76
CA LYS A 63 -3.18 -15.96 -7.07
C LYS A 63 -3.55 -16.03 -8.55
N ALA A 64 -3.54 -14.92 -9.26
CA ALA A 64 -3.83 -14.87 -10.69
C ALA A 64 -2.66 -15.40 -11.54
N LEU A 65 -1.42 -15.13 -11.11
CA LEU A 65 -0.22 -15.57 -11.81
C LEU A 65 0.19 -17.00 -11.49
N ALA A 66 -0.21 -17.55 -10.33
CA ALA A 66 0.01 -18.95 -9.99
C ALA A 66 -0.65 -19.82 -11.08
N PRO A 67 0.13 -20.41 -12.00
CA PRO A 67 -0.44 -21.24 -13.04
C PRO A 67 -1.11 -22.42 -12.35
N LYS A 68 -2.32 -22.77 -12.80
CA LYS A 68 -2.90 -24.07 -12.44
C LYS A 68 -1.92 -25.12 -12.92
N TYR A 69 -1.17 -25.74 -12.00
CA TYR A 69 -0.40 -26.93 -12.29
C TYR A 69 -1.41 -28.02 -12.65
N GLU A 70 -1.64 -28.23 -13.93
CA GLU A 70 -2.19 -29.49 -14.42
C GLU A 70 -1.08 -30.53 -14.25
N PRO A 71 -1.28 -31.60 -13.44
CA PRO A 71 -0.36 -32.71 -13.45
C PRO A 71 -0.33 -33.25 -14.88
N ILE A 72 0.87 -33.35 -15.44
CA ILE A 72 1.11 -33.95 -16.75
C ILE A 72 0.57 -35.38 -16.65
N SER A 73 -0.58 -35.64 -17.29
CA SER A 73 -1.09 -37.00 -17.46
C SER A 73 -0.12 -37.73 -18.38
N GLU A 74 0.31 -38.90 -17.92
CA GLU A 74 1.07 -39.90 -18.68
C GLU A 74 0.42 -40.24 -20.03
#